data_AF-A0AAW6WEG4-F1
#
_entry.id   AF-A0AAW6WEG4-F1
#
_cell.length_a   1.000
_cell.length_b   1.000
_cell.length_c   1.000
_cell.angle_alpha   90.00
_cell.angle_beta   90.00
_cell.angle_gamma   90.00
#
_symmetry.space_group_name_H-M   'P 1'
#
loop_
_entity.id
_entity.type
_entity.pdbx_description
1 polymer ?
#
loop_
_entity_poly.entity_id
_entity_poly.type
_entity_poly.pdbx_seq_one_letter_code
_entity_poly.pdbx_strand_id
1 'polypeptide(L)'
;MAQVGQIKASPEINIVFQTLATTAIQRSAQGILCIILKDSKMKTKWSTIKTIADIDAKNWGEKSVKLMTLAMQKYAPKKILVRALQTEESDYSTVLKELENRKINWLACPCAENEEDTKVVTWIKQMFGTTAIGKTIKYVSSFASNSDHPAIVELANTGTYKSKLGDFTAQEYTVAIAGAIAGCPLNRSLDNAIMPDLISVVDVEHKLGKFSLYNDDEVVRINYAVNSKTTFDSSWKKDTRKIKVVEGMCMVVDDIRDTFKKYWLGIYLNSYDNKMNFCSNVTKVYFKELAPNVLSADYDNKIEIDFDAQKRYIVTEGLDPDEMSELEIMKYPTGDDVYLTGDVRFADTMANLQLTILM
;
A
#
# COMPACT_ATOMS: atom_id res chain seq x y z
N MET A 1 -37.95 33.49 -14.59
CA MET A 1 -36.48 33.63 -14.45
C MET A 1 -35.96 32.36 -13.84
N ALA A 2 -35.26 31.54 -14.63
CA ALA A 2 -34.64 30.33 -14.11
C ALA A 2 -33.59 30.76 -13.08
N GLN A 3 -33.70 30.25 -11.86
CA GLN A 3 -32.68 30.40 -10.85
C GLN A 3 -31.45 29.67 -11.39
N VAL A 4 -30.48 30.45 -11.90
CA VAL A 4 -29.17 29.93 -12.30
C VAL A 4 -28.64 29.20 -11.07
N GLY A 5 -28.53 27.88 -11.17
CA GLY A 5 -28.01 27.06 -10.08
C GLY A 5 -26.64 27.59 -9.71
N GLN A 6 -26.52 28.23 -8.55
CA GLN A 6 -25.23 28.52 -7.95
C GLN A 6 -24.50 27.17 -7.85
N ILE A 7 -23.38 27.05 -8.56
CA ILE A 7 -22.43 25.98 -8.33
C ILE A 7 -22.01 26.11 -6.86
N LYS A 8 -22.45 25.17 -6.03
CA LYS A 8 -22.05 25.09 -4.62
C LYS A 8 -20.53 24.93 -4.58
N ALA A 9 -19.81 25.98 -4.22
CA ALA A 9 -18.36 26.06 -4.37
C ALA A 9 -17.54 25.09 -3.49
N SER A 10 -18.12 24.47 -2.45
CA SER A 10 -17.36 23.70 -1.44
C SER A 10 -18.16 22.79 -0.46
N PRO A 11 -19.50 22.88 -0.27
CA PRO A 11 -20.19 22.09 0.76
C PRO A 11 -20.04 20.57 0.64
N GLU A 12 -19.93 20.01 -0.57
CA GLU A 12 -19.93 18.55 -0.76
C GLU A 12 -18.53 17.93 -0.70
N ILE A 13 -17.47 18.63 -1.14
CA ILE A 13 -16.09 18.09 -1.13
C ILE A 13 -15.56 17.94 0.30
N ASN A 14 -15.88 18.88 1.18
CA ASN A 14 -15.51 18.77 2.60
C ASN A 14 -16.16 17.57 3.26
N ILE A 15 -17.43 17.30 2.95
CA ILE A 15 -18.14 16.11 3.44
C ILE A 15 -17.48 14.84 2.90
N VAL A 16 -17.04 14.82 1.63
CA VAL A 16 -16.31 13.68 1.04
C VAL A 16 -15.00 13.43 1.78
N PHE A 17 -14.15 14.45 1.94
CA PHE A 17 -12.88 14.30 2.66
C PHE A 17 -13.07 13.93 4.12
N GLN A 18 -14.05 14.52 4.82
CA GLN A 18 -14.39 14.17 6.19
C GLN A 18 -14.84 12.70 6.28
N THR A 19 -15.67 12.23 5.33
CA THR A 19 -16.13 10.84 5.28
C THR A 19 -14.95 9.89 5.02
N LEU A 20 -14.04 10.24 4.12
CA LEU A 20 -12.84 9.45 3.85
C LEU A 20 -11.97 9.36 5.11
N ALA A 21 -11.66 10.48 5.76
CA ALA A 21 -10.84 10.48 6.97
C ALA A 21 -11.48 9.69 8.12
N THR A 22 -12.76 9.94 8.43
CA THR A 22 -13.48 9.26 9.53
C THR A 22 -13.61 7.75 9.32
N THR A 23 -13.65 7.29 8.07
CA THR A 23 -13.71 5.85 7.73
C THR A 23 -12.35 5.22 7.45
N ALA A 24 -11.24 5.98 7.52
CA ALA A 24 -9.91 5.52 7.12
C ALA A 24 -9.47 4.24 7.83
N ILE A 25 -9.64 4.17 9.17
CA ILE A 25 -9.29 2.96 9.94
C ILE A 25 -10.12 1.75 9.49
N GLN A 26 -11.43 1.91 9.29
CA GLN A 26 -12.28 0.82 8.82
C GLN A 26 -11.89 0.37 7.41
N ARG A 27 -11.66 1.31 6.49
CA ARG A 27 -11.26 1.01 5.11
C ARG A 27 -9.87 0.38 5.03
N SER A 28 -8.97 0.71 5.96
CA SER A 28 -7.61 0.16 5.98
C SER A 28 -7.58 -1.33 6.33
N ALA A 29 -8.49 -1.79 7.19
CA ALA A 29 -8.67 -3.22 7.46
C ALA A 29 -9.36 -3.98 6.31
N GLN A 30 -9.73 -3.28 5.23
CA GLN A 30 -10.50 -3.83 4.12
C GLN A 30 -9.68 -3.91 2.82
N GLY A 31 -8.39 -4.23 2.93
CA GLY A 31 -7.52 -4.43 1.78
C GLY A 31 -7.96 -5.58 0.88
N ILE A 32 -7.53 -5.52 -0.38
CA ILE A 32 -7.75 -6.54 -1.40
C ILE A 32 -6.44 -7.26 -1.65
N LEU A 33 -6.41 -8.55 -1.33
CA LEU A 33 -5.31 -9.44 -1.67
C LEU A 33 -5.55 -10.07 -3.04
N CYS A 34 -4.54 -10.09 -3.90
CA CYS A 34 -4.50 -10.93 -5.08
C CYS A 34 -3.56 -12.12 -4.83
N ILE A 35 -4.01 -13.33 -5.14
CA ILE A 35 -3.15 -14.53 -5.10
C ILE A 35 -3.11 -15.11 -6.51
N ILE A 36 -1.92 -15.26 -7.06
CA ILE A 36 -1.72 -15.94 -8.35
C ILE A 36 -1.31 -17.38 -8.09
N LEU A 37 -2.14 -18.34 -8.50
CA LEU A 37 -1.96 -19.77 -8.26
C LEU A 37 -1.71 -20.53 -9.57
N LYS A 38 -0.89 -21.57 -9.49
CA LYS A 38 -0.78 -22.62 -10.52
C LYS A 38 -1.63 -23.80 -10.06
N ASP A 39 -2.79 -24.02 -10.68
CA ASP A 39 -3.71 -25.10 -10.34
C ASP A 39 -4.33 -25.70 -11.60
N SER A 40 -4.02 -26.97 -11.89
CA SER A 40 -4.47 -27.65 -13.10
C SER A 40 -5.95 -28.02 -13.09
N LYS A 41 -6.61 -28.07 -11.92
CA LYS A 41 -8.06 -28.34 -11.81
C LYS A 41 -8.86 -27.09 -12.14
N MET A 42 -8.39 -25.90 -11.74
CA MET A 42 -9.14 -24.67 -11.92
C MET A 42 -9.15 -24.20 -13.38
N LYS A 43 -10.33 -24.21 -14.00
CA LYS A 43 -10.55 -23.77 -15.39
C LYS A 43 -11.02 -22.33 -15.53
N THR A 44 -11.42 -21.71 -14.43
CA THR A 44 -11.81 -20.29 -14.42
C THR A 44 -10.61 -19.43 -14.04
N LYS A 45 -10.35 -18.38 -14.84
CA LYS A 45 -9.21 -17.49 -14.60
C LYS A 45 -9.27 -16.76 -13.27
N TRP A 46 -10.46 -16.28 -12.89
CA TRP A 46 -10.66 -15.41 -11.73
C TRP A 46 -11.72 -15.97 -10.79
N SER A 47 -11.38 -16.07 -9.51
CA SER A 47 -12.32 -16.34 -8.42
C SER A 47 -12.24 -15.23 -7.38
N THR A 48 -13.37 -14.93 -6.74
CA THR A 48 -13.42 -13.98 -5.62
C THR A 48 -13.83 -14.71 -4.36
N ILE A 49 -12.98 -14.69 -3.34
CA ILE A 49 -13.18 -15.35 -2.06
C ILE A 49 -13.27 -14.27 -0.99
N LYS A 50 -14.40 -14.17 -0.28
CA LYS A 50 -14.56 -13.24 0.86
C LYS A 50 -14.47 -13.99 2.19
N THR A 51 -14.89 -15.25 2.19
CA THR A 51 -14.88 -16.14 3.34
C THR A 51 -14.43 -17.53 2.93
N ILE A 52 -14.08 -18.38 3.91
CA ILE A 52 -13.71 -19.78 3.66
C ILE A 52 -14.82 -20.54 2.91
N ALA A 53 -16.09 -20.20 3.14
CA ALA A 53 -17.23 -20.83 2.48
C ALA A 53 -17.31 -20.54 0.97
N ASP A 54 -16.66 -19.47 0.49
CA ASP A 54 -16.62 -19.15 -0.94
C ASP A 54 -15.60 -20.02 -1.71
N ILE A 55 -14.76 -20.79 -0.99
CA ILE A 55 -13.76 -21.66 -1.60
C ILE A 55 -14.43 -22.92 -2.14
N ASP A 56 -14.53 -23.01 -3.47
CA ASP A 56 -15.04 -24.20 -4.15
C ASP A 56 -14.00 -25.32 -4.19
N ALA A 57 -13.89 -26.06 -3.08
CA ALA A 57 -12.93 -27.15 -2.93
C ALA A 57 -13.09 -28.29 -3.95
N LYS A 58 -14.21 -28.36 -4.69
CA LYS A 58 -14.39 -29.36 -5.76
C LYS A 58 -13.58 -29.01 -7.01
N ASN A 59 -13.46 -27.71 -7.29
CA ASN A 59 -12.80 -27.20 -8.51
C ASN A 59 -11.33 -26.78 -8.28
N TRP A 60 -10.89 -26.69 -7.02
CA TRP A 60 -9.50 -26.41 -6.65
C TRP A 60 -8.75 -27.68 -6.24
N GLY A 61 -7.43 -27.70 -6.47
CA GLY A 61 -6.53 -28.65 -5.83
C GLY A 61 -6.41 -28.40 -4.33
N GLU A 62 -6.13 -29.45 -3.56
CA GLU A 62 -6.06 -29.37 -2.09
C GLU A 62 -5.05 -28.33 -1.60
N LYS A 63 -3.89 -28.24 -2.27
CA LYS A 63 -2.85 -27.26 -1.96
C LYS A 63 -3.33 -25.81 -2.17
N SER A 64 -4.06 -25.54 -3.24
CA SER A 64 -4.64 -24.22 -3.50
C SER A 64 -5.71 -23.85 -2.48
N VAL A 65 -6.54 -24.81 -2.06
CA VAL A 65 -7.51 -24.63 -0.95
C VAL A 65 -6.79 -24.25 0.34
N LYS A 66 -5.71 -24.94 0.68
CA LYS A 66 -4.87 -24.62 1.85
C LYS A 66 -4.27 -23.23 1.76
N LEU A 67 -3.68 -22.83 0.62
CA LEU A 67 -3.08 -21.50 0.43
C LEU A 67 -4.12 -20.37 0.54
N MET A 68 -5.31 -20.53 -0.04
CA MET A 68 -6.40 -19.55 0.11
C MET A 68 -6.88 -19.44 1.56
N THR A 69 -6.96 -20.57 2.27
CA THR A 69 -7.34 -20.62 3.69
C THR A 69 -6.27 -19.98 4.58
N LEU A 70 -4.99 -20.18 4.22
CA LEU A 70 -3.83 -19.65 4.93
C LEU A 70 -3.82 -18.11 4.93
N ALA A 71 -4.20 -17.49 3.82
CA ALA A 71 -4.31 -16.04 3.68
C ALA A 71 -5.38 -15.38 4.59
N MET A 72 -6.19 -16.16 5.29
CA MET A 72 -7.26 -15.66 6.19
C MET A 72 -6.96 -15.92 7.68
N GLN A 73 -5.83 -16.53 8.03
CA GLN A 73 -5.55 -16.98 9.41
C GLN A 73 -5.29 -15.84 10.38
N LYS A 74 -4.57 -14.82 9.94
CA LYS A 74 -4.31 -13.59 10.70
C LYS A 74 -4.96 -12.45 9.94
N TYR A 75 -5.91 -11.74 10.55
CA TYR A 75 -6.65 -10.62 9.96
C TYR A 75 -7.08 -10.85 8.49
N ALA A 76 -8.27 -11.41 8.29
CA ALA A 76 -8.75 -11.70 6.94
C ALA A 76 -8.90 -10.41 6.09
N PRO A 77 -8.38 -10.38 4.84
CA PRO A 77 -8.65 -9.30 3.90
C PRO A 77 -10.15 -9.16 3.60
N LYS A 78 -10.57 -8.00 3.08
CA LYS A 78 -11.98 -7.80 2.63
C LYS A 78 -12.41 -8.85 1.61
N LYS A 79 -11.50 -9.13 0.68
CA LYS A 79 -11.64 -10.17 -0.33
C LYS A 79 -10.27 -10.58 -0.85
N ILE A 80 -10.19 -11.82 -1.28
CA ILE A 80 -9.08 -12.39 -2.03
C ILE A 80 -9.55 -12.55 -3.48
N LEU A 81 -8.80 -11.98 -4.40
CA LEU A 81 -8.94 -12.21 -5.82
C LEU A 81 -7.93 -13.27 -6.22
N VAL A 82 -8.41 -14.47 -6.51
CA VAL A 82 -7.55 -15.59 -6.87
C VAL A 82 -7.49 -15.66 -8.39
N ARG A 83 -6.27 -15.65 -8.91
CA ARG A 83 -5.99 -15.78 -10.32
C ARG A 83 -5.31 -17.11 -10.59
N ALA A 84 -6.02 -18.05 -11.22
CA ALA A 84 -5.42 -19.30 -11.69
C ALA A 84 -4.70 -19.09 -13.04
N LEU A 85 -3.42 -19.39 -13.10
CA LEU A 85 -2.69 -19.55 -14.37
C LEU A 85 -3.32 -20.68 -15.18
N GLN A 86 -3.74 -20.37 -16.40
CA GLN A 86 -4.32 -21.35 -17.30
C GLN A 86 -3.22 -22.07 -18.09
N THR A 87 -3.55 -23.25 -18.64
CA THR A 87 -2.58 -24.13 -19.30
C THR A 87 -1.86 -23.48 -20.48
N GLU A 88 -2.51 -22.54 -21.18
CA GLU A 88 -1.95 -21.80 -22.31
C GLU A 88 -0.95 -20.70 -21.89
N GLU A 89 -0.82 -20.43 -20.59
CA GLU A 89 0.01 -19.37 -20.05
C GLU A 89 1.33 -19.93 -19.54
N SER A 90 2.42 -19.57 -20.22
CA SER A 90 3.76 -20.03 -19.84
C SER A 90 4.38 -19.23 -18.70
N ASP A 91 3.86 -18.04 -18.40
CA ASP A 91 4.39 -17.16 -17.36
C ASP A 91 3.33 -16.20 -16.78
N TYR A 92 3.80 -15.25 -15.95
CA TYR A 92 2.96 -14.28 -15.25
C TYR A 92 2.63 -13.04 -16.10
N SER A 93 3.16 -12.87 -17.31
CA SER A 93 3.06 -11.63 -18.09
C SER A 93 1.62 -11.22 -18.36
N THR A 94 0.76 -12.17 -18.75
CA THR A 94 -0.66 -11.91 -19.01
C THR A 94 -1.39 -11.41 -17.76
N VAL A 95 -1.21 -12.07 -16.61
CA VAL A 95 -1.85 -11.65 -15.36
C VAL A 95 -1.34 -10.30 -14.88
N LEU A 96 -0.04 -10.04 -14.96
CA LEU A 96 0.52 -8.76 -14.56
C LEU A 96 -0.09 -7.61 -15.38
N LYS A 97 -0.26 -7.80 -16.69
CA LYS A 97 -0.96 -6.83 -17.55
C LYS A 97 -2.44 -6.65 -17.19
N GLU A 98 -3.15 -7.73 -16.88
CA GLU A 98 -4.54 -7.65 -16.39
C GLU A 98 -4.62 -6.85 -15.07
N LEU A 99 -3.61 -7.03 -14.20
CA LEU A 99 -3.54 -6.36 -12.90
C LEU A 99 -3.29 -4.87 -13.02
N GLU A 100 -2.74 -4.33 -14.10
CA GLU A 100 -2.57 -2.88 -14.32
C GLU A 100 -3.90 -2.11 -14.22
N ASN A 101 -5.00 -2.74 -14.65
CA ASN A 101 -6.33 -2.12 -14.67
C ASN A 101 -7.25 -2.58 -13.53
N ARG A 102 -6.75 -3.38 -12.59
CA ARG A 102 -7.53 -3.92 -11.47
C ARG A 102 -7.12 -3.32 -10.14
N LYS A 103 -8.08 -2.97 -9.28
CA LYS A 103 -7.81 -2.45 -7.93
C LYS A 103 -7.47 -3.61 -6.99
N ILE A 104 -6.20 -3.69 -6.58
CA ILE A 104 -5.66 -4.61 -5.58
C ILE A 104 -4.63 -3.88 -4.72
N ASN A 105 -4.43 -4.30 -3.47
CA ASN A 105 -3.51 -3.65 -2.53
C ASN A 105 -2.25 -4.47 -2.27
N TRP A 106 -2.40 -5.79 -2.25
CA TRP A 106 -1.32 -6.74 -1.99
C TRP A 106 -1.38 -7.89 -3.01
N LEU A 107 -0.20 -8.38 -3.37
CA LEU A 107 -0.01 -9.52 -4.26
C LEU A 107 0.82 -10.59 -3.54
N ALA A 108 0.48 -11.86 -3.75
CA ALA A 108 1.30 -13.01 -3.39
C ALA A 108 1.28 -14.04 -4.53
N CYS A 109 2.43 -14.63 -4.81
CA CYS A 109 2.61 -15.65 -5.85
C CYS A 109 3.24 -16.90 -5.22
N PRO A 110 2.48 -17.69 -4.44
CA PRO A 110 3.02 -18.82 -3.67
C PRO A 110 3.60 -19.95 -4.52
N CYS A 111 3.24 -20.00 -5.81
CA CYS A 111 3.73 -20.99 -6.77
C CYS A 111 4.79 -20.44 -7.73
N ALA A 112 5.24 -19.19 -7.52
CA ALA A 112 6.29 -18.61 -8.34
C ALA A 112 7.64 -19.26 -8.01
N GLU A 113 8.42 -19.52 -9.04
CA GLU A 113 9.84 -19.85 -8.89
C GLU A 113 10.68 -18.55 -8.91
N ASN A 114 11.97 -18.65 -8.57
CA ASN A 114 12.85 -17.50 -8.39
C ASN A 114 12.85 -16.52 -9.60
N GLU A 115 12.91 -17.04 -10.82
CA GLU A 115 12.90 -16.21 -12.04
C GLU A 115 11.56 -15.49 -12.25
N GLU A 116 10.44 -16.17 -11.96
CA GLU A 116 9.10 -15.60 -12.05
C GLU A 116 8.89 -14.54 -10.97
N ASP A 117 9.32 -14.82 -9.74
CA ASP A 117 9.27 -13.89 -8.62
C ASP A 117 10.05 -12.61 -8.91
N THR A 118 11.25 -12.73 -9.49
CA THR A 118 12.08 -11.59 -9.90
C THR A 118 11.35 -10.69 -10.91
N LYS A 119 10.61 -11.28 -11.86
CA LYS A 119 9.77 -10.52 -12.80
C LYS A 119 8.65 -9.78 -12.08
N VAL A 120 7.97 -10.43 -11.13
CA VAL A 120 6.90 -9.83 -10.32
C VAL A 120 7.44 -8.67 -9.48
N VAL A 121 8.58 -8.85 -8.81
CA VAL A 121 9.25 -7.79 -8.02
C VAL A 121 9.53 -6.57 -8.89
N THR A 122 10.09 -6.78 -10.08
CA THR A 122 10.40 -5.69 -11.02
C THR A 122 9.14 -4.96 -11.44
N TRP A 123 8.09 -5.68 -11.81
CA TRP A 123 6.81 -5.09 -12.21
C TRP A 123 6.16 -4.31 -11.06
N ILE A 124 6.20 -4.80 -9.83
CA ILE A 124 5.67 -4.09 -8.65
C ILE A 124 6.38 -2.77 -8.43
N LYS A 125 7.72 -2.74 -8.54
CA LYS A 125 8.50 -1.49 -8.44
C LYS A 125 8.10 -0.49 -9.53
N GLN A 126 7.90 -0.95 -10.77
CA GLN A 126 7.47 -0.09 -11.88
C GLN A 126 6.07 0.48 -11.64
N MET A 127 5.14 -0.35 -11.18
CA MET A 127 3.76 0.07 -10.90
C MET A 127 3.70 1.04 -9.72
N PHE A 128 4.47 0.78 -8.67
CA PHE A 128 4.47 1.61 -7.47
C PHE A 128 5.27 2.91 -7.66
N GLY A 129 6.36 2.89 -8.42
CA GLY A 129 7.24 4.04 -8.65
C GLY A 129 8.32 4.22 -7.58
N THR A 130 9.36 4.99 -7.92
CA THR A 130 10.57 5.18 -7.09
C THR A 130 10.70 6.57 -6.46
N THR A 131 9.92 7.55 -6.91
CA THR A 131 9.93 8.93 -6.39
C THR A 131 8.53 9.39 -6.00
N ALA A 132 7.52 9.03 -6.78
CA ALA A 132 6.11 9.23 -6.50
C ALA A 132 5.37 7.90 -6.52
N ILE A 133 4.35 7.76 -5.67
CA ILE A 133 3.50 6.58 -5.64
C ILE A 133 2.57 6.59 -6.86
N GLY A 134 2.81 5.69 -7.80
CA GLY A 134 1.91 5.38 -8.90
C GLY A 134 0.74 4.53 -8.41
N LYS A 135 0.70 3.27 -8.83
CA LYS A 135 -0.30 2.30 -8.37
C LYS A 135 0.07 1.75 -7.00
N THR A 136 -0.88 1.77 -6.07
CA THR A 136 -0.73 1.38 -4.65
C THR A 136 -0.73 -0.13 -4.41
N ILE A 137 0.05 -0.86 -5.23
CA ILE A 137 0.19 -2.32 -5.16
C ILE A 137 1.56 -2.70 -4.57
N LYS A 138 1.56 -3.71 -3.69
CA LYS A 138 2.75 -4.19 -2.98
C LYS A 138 2.82 -5.71 -3.02
N TYR A 139 3.99 -6.26 -2.76
CA TYR A 139 4.27 -7.68 -2.94
C TYR A 139 5.08 -8.27 -1.79
N VAL A 140 4.76 -9.51 -1.42
CA VAL A 140 5.52 -10.29 -0.44
C VAL A 140 6.23 -11.40 -1.19
N SER A 141 7.55 -11.51 -1.00
CA SER A 141 8.41 -12.48 -1.65
C SER A 141 9.34 -13.16 -0.65
N SER A 142 9.63 -14.45 -0.88
CA SER A 142 10.71 -15.16 -0.20
C SER A 142 12.00 -15.26 -1.03
N PHE A 143 11.95 -14.96 -2.33
CA PHE A 143 13.11 -15.00 -3.22
C PHE A 143 13.79 -13.65 -3.40
N ALA A 144 13.03 -12.56 -3.23
CA ALA A 144 13.52 -11.21 -3.36
C ALA A 144 14.64 -10.92 -2.36
N SER A 145 15.67 -10.25 -2.86
CA SER A 145 16.86 -9.90 -2.09
C SER A 145 17.33 -8.51 -2.49
N ASN A 146 17.62 -7.67 -1.50
CA ASN A 146 18.18 -6.32 -1.68
C ASN A 146 17.34 -5.46 -2.63
N SER A 147 16.01 -5.59 -2.56
CA SER A 147 15.10 -4.84 -3.42
C SER A 147 15.11 -3.34 -3.15
N ASP A 148 15.42 -2.94 -1.91
CA ASP A 148 15.50 -1.55 -1.45
C ASP A 148 14.29 -0.68 -1.85
N HIS A 149 13.08 -1.24 -1.65
CA HIS A 149 11.84 -0.63 -2.16
C HIS A 149 10.67 -0.72 -1.16
N PRO A 150 9.90 0.36 -0.94
CA PRO A 150 8.82 0.38 0.05
C PRO A 150 7.66 -0.59 -0.26
N ALA A 151 7.50 -0.95 -1.53
CA ALA A 151 6.43 -1.85 -2.00
C ALA A 151 6.79 -3.35 -1.97
N ILE A 152 8.02 -3.72 -1.58
CA ILE A 152 8.47 -5.11 -1.56
C ILE A 152 8.75 -5.53 -0.13
N VAL A 153 8.13 -6.61 0.32
CA VAL A 153 8.41 -7.28 1.60
C VAL A 153 9.22 -8.53 1.31
N GLU A 154 10.41 -8.62 1.90
CA GLU A 154 11.33 -9.75 1.74
C GLU A 154 11.32 -10.62 3.00
N LEU A 155 10.87 -11.88 2.88
CA LEU A 155 10.89 -12.82 4.00
C LEU A 155 12.32 -13.27 4.31
N ALA A 156 12.67 -13.27 5.59
CA ALA A 156 13.97 -13.69 6.07
C ALA A 156 14.03 -15.20 6.33
N ASN A 157 12.96 -15.79 6.88
CA ASN A 157 12.93 -17.21 7.21
C ASN A 157 12.77 -18.01 5.90
N THR A 158 13.80 -18.76 5.52
CA THR A 158 13.88 -19.52 4.26
C THR A 158 13.51 -21.00 4.41
N GLY A 159 13.43 -21.50 5.65
CA GLY A 159 13.08 -22.88 5.95
C GLY A 159 11.59 -23.19 5.87
N THR A 160 11.22 -24.37 6.38
CA THR A 160 9.81 -24.79 6.46
C THR A 160 9.05 -23.99 7.51
N TYR A 161 7.88 -23.51 7.12
CA TYR A 161 6.89 -22.93 8.00
C TYR A 161 5.93 -24.04 8.44
N LYS A 162 6.03 -24.48 9.70
CA LYS A 162 5.17 -25.53 10.24
C LYS A 162 3.87 -24.89 10.72
N SER A 163 2.77 -25.19 10.04
CA SER A 163 1.45 -24.65 10.35
C SER A 163 0.49 -25.78 10.72
N LYS A 164 -0.56 -25.43 11.48
CA LYS A 164 -1.70 -26.31 11.76
C LYS A 164 -2.41 -26.80 10.49
N LEU A 165 -2.20 -26.11 9.36
CA LEU A 165 -2.74 -26.48 8.03
C LEU A 165 -1.79 -27.36 7.19
N GLY A 166 -0.60 -27.67 7.72
CA GLY A 166 0.46 -28.40 7.04
C GLY A 166 1.78 -27.62 6.99
N ASP A 167 2.82 -28.26 6.48
CA ASP A 167 4.12 -27.64 6.28
C ASP A 167 4.13 -26.89 4.93
N PHE A 168 4.64 -25.66 4.95
CA PHE A 168 4.72 -24.77 3.79
C PHE A 168 6.18 -24.32 3.55
N THR A 169 6.52 -24.05 2.29
CA THR A 169 7.75 -23.32 1.95
C THR A 169 7.61 -21.83 2.31
N ALA A 170 8.73 -21.11 2.35
CA ALA A 170 8.71 -19.66 2.55
C ALA A 170 7.88 -18.94 1.47
N GLN A 171 8.00 -19.34 0.20
CA GLN A 171 7.24 -18.73 -0.89
C GLN A 171 5.75 -19.00 -0.74
N GLU A 172 5.37 -20.23 -0.37
CA GLU A 172 3.98 -20.56 -0.10
C GLU A 172 3.40 -19.74 1.04
N TYR A 173 4.17 -19.55 2.11
CA TYR A 173 3.74 -18.81 3.29
C TYR A 173 3.60 -17.29 3.06
N THR A 174 4.12 -16.75 1.94
CA THR A 174 3.90 -15.34 1.56
C THR A 174 2.41 -14.96 1.52
N VAL A 175 1.51 -15.90 1.20
CA VAL A 175 0.06 -15.63 1.19
C VAL A 175 -0.50 -15.33 2.58
N ALA A 176 0.04 -15.97 3.62
CA ALA A 176 -0.37 -15.73 5.01
C ALA A 176 0.00 -14.30 5.43
N ILE A 177 1.24 -13.91 5.11
CA ILE A 177 1.78 -12.58 5.43
C ILE A 177 1.06 -11.49 4.64
N ALA A 178 0.88 -11.68 3.32
CA ALA A 178 0.16 -10.73 2.48
C ALA A 178 -1.31 -10.58 2.91
N GLY A 179 -1.95 -11.68 3.32
CA GLY A 179 -3.29 -11.67 3.91
C GLY A 179 -3.34 -10.87 5.21
N ALA A 180 -2.44 -11.16 6.13
CA ALA A 180 -2.33 -10.48 7.42
C ALA A 180 -2.13 -8.97 7.28
N ILE A 181 -1.28 -8.55 6.34
CA ILE A 181 -1.04 -7.13 6.07
C ILE A 181 -2.29 -6.49 5.46
N ALA A 182 -2.89 -7.12 4.45
CA ALA A 182 -4.06 -6.58 3.76
C ALA A 182 -5.31 -6.45 4.66
N GLY A 183 -5.42 -7.26 5.72
CA GLY A 183 -6.49 -7.15 6.72
C GLY A 183 -6.14 -6.32 7.96
N CYS A 184 -4.91 -5.82 8.09
CA CYS A 184 -4.47 -5.10 9.29
C CYS A 184 -4.97 -3.63 9.29
N PRO A 185 -5.73 -3.18 10.31
CA PRO A 185 -6.12 -1.77 10.40
C PRO A 185 -4.92 -0.86 10.72
N LEU A 186 -4.92 0.35 10.15
CA LEU A 186 -3.86 1.37 10.35
C LEU A 186 -3.71 1.86 11.79
N ASN A 187 -4.65 1.58 12.69
CA ASN A 187 -4.49 1.93 14.11
C ASN A 187 -3.51 1.00 14.85
N ARG A 188 -2.97 -0.04 14.20
CA ARG A 188 -1.96 -0.95 14.74
C ARG A 188 -0.95 -1.36 13.66
N SER A 189 0.17 -1.94 14.07
CA SER A 189 1.10 -2.61 13.17
C SER A 189 1.04 -4.12 13.38
N LEU A 190 1.77 -4.87 12.56
CA LEU A 190 2.03 -6.29 12.78
C LEU A 190 3.31 -6.54 13.59
N ASP A 191 3.94 -5.49 14.13
CA ASP A 191 5.10 -5.63 15.00
C ASP A 191 4.71 -6.52 16.20
N ASN A 192 5.52 -7.55 16.48
CA ASN A 192 5.29 -8.51 17.56
C ASN A 192 3.95 -9.29 17.51
N ALA A 193 3.25 -9.29 16.36
CA ALA A 193 1.95 -9.94 16.24
C ALA A 193 2.11 -11.48 16.15
N ILE A 194 1.27 -12.19 16.91
CA ILE A 194 1.20 -13.67 16.87
C ILE A 194 0.60 -14.14 15.54
N MET A 195 1.22 -15.14 14.91
CA MET A 195 0.68 -15.89 13.77
C MET A 195 -0.02 -17.16 14.30
N PRO A 196 -1.36 -17.18 14.40
CA PRO A 196 -2.10 -18.21 15.15
C PRO A 196 -2.09 -19.59 14.50
N ASP A 197 -1.80 -19.67 13.20
CA ASP A 197 -1.72 -20.93 12.47
C ASP A 197 -0.36 -21.61 12.62
N LEU A 198 0.72 -20.84 12.87
CA LEU A 198 2.07 -21.37 12.97
C LEU A 198 2.31 -22.09 14.29
N ILE A 199 3.02 -23.21 14.17
CA ILE A 199 3.55 -24.02 15.26
C ILE A 199 5.01 -23.65 15.49
N SER A 200 5.80 -23.56 14.41
CA SER A 200 7.20 -23.15 14.49
C SER A 200 7.73 -22.69 13.13
N VAL A 201 8.80 -21.88 13.16
CA VAL A 201 9.60 -21.50 12.00
C VAL A 201 11.08 -21.77 12.25
N VAL A 202 11.89 -21.78 11.19
CA VAL A 202 13.35 -21.71 11.37
C VAL A 202 13.71 -20.29 11.80
N ASP A 203 14.31 -20.14 12.97
CA ASP A 203 14.73 -18.83 13.47
C ASP A 203 15.82 -18.23 12.59
N VAL A 204 15.79 -16.91 12.48
CA VAL A 204 16.76 -16.13 11.71
C VAL A 204 17.09 -14.86 12.47
N GLU A 205 18.34 -14.43 12.36
CA GLU A 205 18.74 -13.14 12.90
C GLU A 205 17.96 -12.00 12.23
N HIS A 206 17.50 -11.06 13.04
CA HIS A 206 16.83 -9.87 12.56
C HIS A 206 17.79 -9.01 11.72
N LYS A 207 17.31 -8.51 10.58
CA LYS A 207 18.07 -7.65 9.67
C LYS A 207 17.17 -6.52 9.13
N LEU A 208 17.78 -5.36 8.89
CA LEU A 208 17.09 -4.25 8.23
C LEU A 208 16.65 -4.67 6.83
N GLY A 209 15.46 -4.23 6.41
CA GLY A 209 14.92 -4.58 5.09
C GLY A 209 14.37 -6.01 4.99
N LYS A 210 14.35 -6.77 6.09
CA LYS A 210 13.90 -8.16 6.10
C LYS A 210 12.76 -8.35 7.08
N PHE A 211 11.65 -8.88 6.58
CA PHE A 211 10.52 -9.29 7.39
C PHE A 211 10.81 -10.68 7.95
N SER A 212 10.88 -10.81 9.28
CA SER A 212 11.18 -12.08 9.93
C SER A 212 10.15 -12.45 10.99
N LEU A 213 10.09 -13.74 11.26
CA LEU A 213 9.35 -14.32 12.37
C LEU A 213 10.32 -15.02 13.33
N TYR A 214 9.89 -15.22 14.56
CA TYR A 214 10.65 -15.92 15.59
C TYR A 214 9.73 -16.79 16.44
N ASN A 215 10.28 -17.87 17.00
CA ASN A 215 9.59 -18.70 17.98
C ASN A 215 9.63 -18.02 19.36
N ASP A 216 8.47 -17.77 19.96
CA ASP A 216 8.29 -17.18 21.29
C ASP A 216 7.51 -18.19 22.16
N ASP A 217 8.26 -19.04 22.86
CA ASP A 217 7.75 -20.18 23.63
C ASP A 217 6.75 -21.04 22.82
N GLU A 218 5.46 -20.97 23.13
CA GLU A 218 4.39 -21.77 22.50
C GLU A 218 3.76 -21.12 21.26
N VAL A 219 4.22 -19.93 20.86
CA VAL A 219 3.67 -19.18 19.72
C VAL A 219 4.75 -18.70 18.77
N VAL A 220 4.39 -18.48 17.50
CA VAL A 220 5.27 -17.80 16.53
C VAL A 220 4.81 -16.36 16.36
N ARG A 221 5.76 -15.42 16.39
CA ARG A 221 5.50 -13.99 16.25
C ARG A 221 6.25 -13.39 15.08
N ILE A 222 5.66 -12.35 14.52
CA ILE A 222 6.36 -11.44 13.61
C ILE A 222 7.34 -10.61 14.45
N ASN A 223 8.58 -10.52 14.04
CA ASN A 223 9.60 -9.74 14.74
C ASN A 223 9.33 -8.24 14.53
N TYR A 224 9.51 -7.77 13.30
CA TYR A 224 9.27 -6.39 12.91
C TYR A 224 8.64 -6.33 11.51
N ALA A 225 7.51 -5.62 11.38
CA ALA A 225 6.73 -5.54 10.16
C ALA A 225 7.29 -4.47 9.21
N VAL A 226 8.40 -4.82 8.56
CA VAL A 226 9.13 -3.96 7.62
C VAL A 226 9.07 -4.46 6.19
N ASN A 227 9.20 -3.51 5.26
CA ASN A 227 9.49 -3.78 3.85
C ASN A 227 11.00 -3.80 3.60
N SER A 228 11.40 -3.91 2.35
CA SER A 228 12.79 -4.03 1.91
C SER A 228 13.59 -2.74 1.88
N LYS A 229 12.98 -1.58 2.20
CA LYS A 229 13.65 -0.28 2.11
C LYS A 229 14.71 -0.11 3.20
N THR A 230 15.92 0.21 2.77
CA THR A 230 17.14 0.35 3.59
C THR A 230 17.89 1.65 3.32
N THR A 231 17.80 2.19 2.11
CA THR A 231 18.36 3.51 1.73
C THR A 231 17.29 4.58 1.86
N PHE A 232 17.64 5.75 2.41
CA PHE A 232 16.69 6.83 2.67
C PHE A 232 17.24 8.17 2.19
N ASP A 233 16.36 9.04 1.71
CA ASP A 233 16.70 10.32 1.09
C ASP A 233 15.62 11.40 1.37
N SER A 234 15.56 12.45 0.53
CA SER A 234 14.53 13.48 0.62
C SER A 234 13.12 12.95 0.32
N SER A 235 13.01 11.97 -0.58
CA SER A 235 11.76 11.38 -1.06
C SER A 235 11.27 10.27 -0.12
N TRP A 236 12.16 9.37 0.30
CA TRP A 236 11.83 8.25 1.18
C TRP A 236 12.54 8.39 2.52
N LYS A 237 11.78 8.84 3.53
CA LYS A 237 12.27 8.96 4.91
C LYS A 237 12.40 7.60 5.59
N LYS A 238 13.17 7.51 6.67
CA LYS A 238 13.43 6.27 7.41
C LYS A 238 12.14 5.49 7.73
N ASP A 239 11.06 6.19 8.07
CA ASP A 239 9.81 5.56 8.49
C ASP A 239 9.09 4.83 7.36
N THR A 240 9.44 5.10 6.09
CA THR A 240 8.89 4.40 4.93
C THR A 240 9.40 2.96 4.83
N ARG A 241 10.31 2.52 5.72
CA ARG A 241 10.62 1.09 5.94
C ARG A 241 9.47 0.31 6.58
N LYS A 242 8.54 1.01 7.25
CA LYS A 242 7.41 0.40 7.95
C LYS A 242 6.25 0.14 7.01
N ILE A 243 5.74 -1.09 7.06
CA ILE A 243 4.56 -1.49 6.29
C ILE A 243 3.36 -0.61 6.65
N LYS A 244 3.10 -0.37 7.95
CA LYS A 244 2.01 0.50 8.41
C LYS A 244 2.08 1.91 7.81
N VAL A 245 3.28 2.51 7.79
CA VAL A 245 3.49 3.85 7.24
C VAL A 245 3.20 3.86 5.74
N VAL A 246 3.71 2.87 5.00
CA VAL A 246 3.47 2.76 3.55
C VAL A 246 1.99 2.48 3.24
N GLU A 247 1.28 1.70 4.06
CA GLU A 247 -0.18 1.53 3.93
C GLU A 247 -0.91 2.88 4.08
N GLY A 248 -0.51 3.69 5.06
CA GLY A 248 -1.06 5.04 5.26
C GLY A 248 -0.80 5.96 4.06
N MET A 249 0.44 5.96 3.54
CA MET A 249 0.81 6.72 2.34
C MET A 249 -0.04 6.32 1.14
N CYS A 250 -0.20 5.01 0.90
CA CYS A 250 -1.00 4.50 -0.20
C CYS A 250 -2.46 4.95 -0.09
N MET A 251 -3.04 4.86 1.11
CA MET A 251 -4.43 5.28 1.35
C MET A 251 -4.60 6.79 1.08
N VAL A 252 -3.70 7.63 1.59
CA VAL A 252 -3.74 9.07 1.37
C VAL A 252 -3.62 9.41 -0.12
N VAL A 253 -2.70 8.77 -0.84
CA VAL A 253 -2.51 8.97 -2.28
C VAL A 253 -3.76 8.57 -3.06
N ASP A 254 -4.33 7.39 -2.78
CA ASP A 254 -5.55 6.93 -3.45
C ASP A 254 -6.74 7.85 -3.17
N ASP A 255 -6.95 8.24 -1.91
CA ASP A 255 -8.09 9.11 -1.52
C ASP A 255 -8.00 10.50 -2.16
N ILE A 256 -6.81 11.11 -2.19
CA ILE A 256 -6.58 12.42 -2.83
C ILE A 256 -6.76 12.28 -4.35
N ARG A 257 -6.16 11.27 -4.98
CA ARG A 257 -6.22 11.07 -6.44
C ARG A 257 -7.64 10.76 -6.92
N ASP A 258 -8.35 9.86 -6.25
CA ASP A 258 -9.72 9.50 -6.60
C ASP A 258 -10.68 10.69 -6.39
N THR A 259 -10.47 11.47 -5.33
CA THR A 259 -11.26 12.69 -5.08
C THR A 259 -10.99 13.77 -6.12
N PHE A 260 -9.72 14.02 -6.46
CA PHE A 260 -9.34 14.96 -7.53
C PHE A 260 -9.97 14.55 -8.86
N LYS A 261 -9.83 13.27 -9.25
CA LYS A 261 -10.40 12.75 -10.51
C LYS A 261 -11.93 12.90 -10.57
N LYS A 262 -12.63 12.69 -9.46
CA LYS A 262 -14.10 12.67 -9.44
C LYS A 262 -14.71 14.06 -9.30
N TYR A 263 -14.10 14.95 -8.53
CA TYR A 263 -14.71 16.20 -8.11
C TYR A 263 -14.00 17.46 -8.63
N TRP A 264 -12.78 17.34 -9.18
CA TRP A 264 -11.98 18.49 -9.62
C TRP A 264 -11.67 18.46 -11.11
N LEU A 265 -11.17 17.32 -11.60
CA LEU A 265 -10.72 17.14 -12.97
C LEU A 265 -11.84 17.48 -13.98
N GLY A 266 -11.60 18.46 -14.83
CA GLY A 266 -12.56 18.91 -15.85
C GLY A 266 -13.78 19.68 -15.33
N ILE A 267 -13.87 19.92 -14.01
CA ILE A 267 -14.97 20.64 -13.36
C ILE A 267 -14.55 22.05 -12.97
N TYR A 268 -13.35 22.21 -12.41
CA TYR A 268 -12.82 23.49 -11.96
C TYR A 268 -11.71 23.99 -12.89
N LEU A 269 -11.66 25.31 -13.11
CA LEU A 269 -10.56 25.95 -13.83
C LEU A 269 -9.23 25.74 -13.09
N ASN A 270 -8.14 25.56 -13.82
CA ASN A 270 -6.80 25.40 -13.25
C ASN A 270 -6.19 26.74 -12.76
N SER A 271 -6.93 27.47 -11.93
CA SER A 271 -6.48 28.74 -11.34
C SER A 271 -5.78 28.51 -10.00
N TYR A 272 -4.93 29.46 -9.61
CA TYR A 272 -4.30 29.47 -8.28
C TYR A 272 -5.33 29.33 -7.15
N ASP A 273 -6.44 30.08 -7.22
CA ASP A 273 -7.47 30.03 -6.18
C ASP A 273 -8.12 28.65 -6.06
N ASN A 274 -8.35 27.96 -7.18
CA ASN A 274 -8.88 26.60 -7.18
C ASN A 274 -7.84 25.60 -6.65
N LYS A 275 -6.58 25.69 -7.06
CA LYS A 275 -5.48 24.87 -6.50
C LYS A 275 -5.40 25.06 -4.97
N MET A 276 -5.42 26.29 -4.50
CA MET A 276 -5.39 26.63 -3.07
C MET A 276 -6.63 26.15 -2.32
N ASN A 277 -7.82 26.22 -2.93
CA ASN A 277 -9.03 25.66 -2.36
C ASN A 277 -8.91 24.13 -2.20
N PHE A 278 -8.36 23.42 -3.18
CA PHE A 278 -8.10 21.98 -3.05
C PHE A 278 -7.12 21.68 -1.91
N CYS A 279 -5.97 22.35 -1.88
CA CYS A 279 -4.98 22.23 -0.80
C CYS A 279 -5.58 22.52 0.58
N SER A 280 -6.45 23.53 0.68
CA SER A 280 -7.15 23.90 1.91
C SER A 280 -8.11 22.81 2.38
N ASN A 281 -8.88 22.20 1.48
CA ASN A 281 -9.80 21.11 1.85
C ASN A 281 -9.03 19.87 2.29
N VAL A 282 -7.92 19.53 1.64
CA VAL A 282 -7.06 18.42 2.06
C VAL A 282 -6.40 18.71 3.42
N THR A 283 -5.77 19.87 3.59
CA THR A 283 -5.04 20.20 4.82
C THR A 283 -5.99 20.39 6.01
N LYS A 284 -7.02 21.23 5.87
CA LYS A 284 -7.85 21.67 7.00
C LYS A 284 -8.97 20.70 7.36
N VAL A 285 -9.34 19.80 6.45
CA VAL A 285 -10.39 18.80 6.67
C VAL A 285 -9.78 17.41 6.69
N TYR A 286 -9.23 16.94 5.56
CA TYR A 286 -8.80 15.55 5.44
C TYR A 286 -7.66 15.19 6.41
N PHE A 287 -6.53 15.92 6.37
CA PHE A 287 -5.37 15.65 7.23
C PHE A 287 -5.67 15.89 8.70
N LYS A 288 -6.46 16.92 9.02
CA LYS A 288 -6.91 17.19 10.38
C LYS A 288 -7.70 16.01 10.98
N GLU A 289 -8.63 15.44 10.22
CA GLU A 289 -9.47 14.31 10.66
C GLU A 289 -8.72 12.97 10.64
N LEU A 290 -7.63 12.84 9.87
CA LEU A 290 -6.76 11.66 9.91
C LEU A 290 -5.87 11.59 11.16
N ALA A 291 -5.62 12.73 11.83
CA ALA A 291 -4.92 12.77 13.09
C ALA A 291 -5.85 12.39 14.27
N PRO A 292 -5.37 11.70 15.31
CA PRO A 292 -3.99 11.24 15.53
C PRO A 292 -3.72 9.81 15.00
N ASN A 293 -4.72 9.15 14.41
CA ASN A 293 -4.69 7.70 14.23
C ASN A 293 -3.93 7.24 12.98
N VAL A 294 -3.90 8.06 11.93
CA VAL A 294 -3.19 7.79 10.67
C VAL A 294 -2.05 8.78 10.49
N LEU A 295 -2.30 10.07 10.75
CA LEU A 295 -1.28 11.12 10.79
C LEU A 295 -0.98 11.51 12.24
N SER A 296 0.25 11.93 12.50
CA SER A 296 0.68 12.43 13.80
C SER A 296 -0.02 13.76 14.11
N ALA A 297 -0.62 13.87 15.29
CA ALA A 297 -1.20 15.13 15.75
C ALA A 297 -0.14 16.19 16.14
N ASP A 298 1.11 15.77 16.36
CA ASP A 298 2.22 16.64 16.76
C ASP A 298 3.02 17.18 15.57
N TYR A 299 2.44 17.12 14.36
CA TYR A 299 3.06 17.58 13.13
C TYR A 299 2.12 18.50 12.36
N ASP A 300 2.68 19.51 11.70
CA ASP A 300 1.93 20.38 10.79
C ASP A 300 1.74 19.68 9.44
N ASN A 301 0.78 18.76 9.41
CA ASN A 301 0.47 17.98 8.22
C ASN A 301 -0.20 18.87 7.17
N LYS A 302 0.47 19.15 6.05
CA LYS A 302 -0.01 20.07 5.01
C LYS A 302 0.23 19.56 3.60
N ILE A 303 -0.57 20.05 2.67
CA ILE A 303 -0.33 19.94 1.24
C ILE A 303 -0.38 21.33 0.61
N GLU A 304 0.55 21.59 -0.30
CA GLU A 304 0.69 22.89 -0.96
C GLU A 304 1.02 22.70 -2.44
N ILE A 305 0.93 23.79 -3.21
CA ILE A 305 1.41 23.78 -4.61
C ILE A 305 2.92 23.51 -4.57
N ASP A 306 3.38 22.59 -5.40
CA ASP A 306 4.79 22.24 -5.49
C ASP A 306 5.55 23.35 -6.21
N PHE A 307 6.21 24.19 -5.41
CA PHE A 307 6.98 25.34 -5.88
C PHE A 307 8.12 24.94 -6.82
N ASP A 308 8.82 23.84 -6.52
CA ASP A 308 9.93 23.38 -7.34
C ASP A 308 9.43 22.80 -8.67
N ALA A 309 8.29 22.12 -8.67
CA ALA A 309 7.65 21.66 -9.90
C ALA A 309 7.16 22.83 -10.76
N GLN A 310 6.61 23.88 -10.15
CA GLN A 310 6.24 25.11 -10.85
C GLN A 310 7.45 25.75 -11.53
N LYS A 311 8.57 25.89 -10.82
CA LYS A 311 9.83 26.37 -11.41
C LYS A 311 10.27 25.52 -12.61
N ARG A 312 10.25 24.19 -12.47
CA ARG A 312 10.60 23.27 -13.57
C ARG A 312 9.70 23.47 -14.79
N TYR A 313 8.40 23.66 -14.60
CA TYR A 313 7.47 23.92 -15.70
C TYR A 313 7.75 25.26 -16.41
N ILE A 314 7.99 26.33 -15.66
CA ILE A 314 8.32 27.66 -16.22
C ILE A 314 9.57 27.58 -17.11
N VAL A 315 10.60 26.82 -16.68
CA VAL A 315 11.80 26.59 -17.49
C VAL A 315 11.47 25.88 -18.81
N THR A 316 10.52 24.95 -18.83
CA THR A 316 10.11 24.27 -20.08
C THR A 316 9.40 25.20 -21.07
N GLU A 317 8.83 26.29 -20.59
CA GLU A 317 8.23 27.36 -21.41
C GLU A 317 9.28 28.38 -21.89
N GLY A 318 10.55 28.21 -21.54
CA GLY A 318 11.65 29.08 -21.97
C GLY A 318 11.81 30.37 -21.16
N LEU A 319 11.23 30.43 -19.96
CA LEU A 319 11.35 31.55 -19.03
C LEU A 319 12.32 31.24 -17.88
N ASP A 320 12.89 32.29 -17.28
CA ASP A 320 13.71 32.18 -16.08
C ASP A 320 12.86 32.40 -14.81
N PRO A 321 12.62 31.37 -13.97
CA PRO A 321 11.86 31.52 -12.75
C PRO A 321 12.50 32.46 -11.72
N ASP A 322 13.82 32.68 -11.79
CA ASP A 322 14.51 33.53 -10.82
C ASP A 322 14.28 35.04 -11.09
N GLU A 323 13.72 35.39 -12.26
CA GLU A 323 13.22 36.74 -12.57
C GLU A 323 11.78 36.97 -12.06
N MET A 324 11.15 35.96 -11.46
CA MET A 324 9.76 35.99 -10.98
C MET A 324 9.71 35.99 -9.45
N SER A 325 8.76 36.70 -8.88
CA SER A 325 8.46 36.58 -7.44
C SER A 325 7.86 35.20 -7.11
N GLU A 326 7.96 34.79 -5.85
CA GLU A 326 7.38 33.53 -5.39
C GLU A 326 5.88 33.42 -5.72
N LEU A 327 5.14 34.52 -5.57
CA LEU A 327 3.72 34.55 -5.86
C LEU A 327 3.43 34.41 -7.36
N GLU A 328 4.27 34.98 -8.21
CA GLU A 328 4.16 34.84 -9.67
C GLU A 328 4.42 33.40 -10.10
N ILE A 329 5.44 32.75 -9.54
CA ILE A 329 5.73 31.33 -9.78
C ILE A 329 4.54 30.46 -9.35
N MET A 330 3.99 30.70 -8.15
CA MET A 330 2.87 29.92 -7.63
C MET A 330 1.57 30.12 -8.43
N LYS A 331 1.37 31.32 -8.98
CA LYS A 331 0.23 31.66 -9.84
C LYS A 331 0.44 31.32 -11.31
N TYR A 332 1.64 30.88 -11.70
CA TYR A 332 1.95 30.62 -13.10
C TYR A 332 0.99 29.56 -13.67
N PRO A 333 0.38 29.81 -14.84
CA PRO A 333 -0.54 28.87 -15.47
C PRO A 333 0.24 27.65 -15.95
N THR A 334 -0.20 26.47 -15.56
CA THR A 334 0.44 25.18 -15.89
C THR A 334 -0.36 24.37 -16.90
N GLY A 335 -1.09 25.06 -17.79
CA GLY A 335 -2.05 24.42 -18.70
C GLY A 335 -3.07 23.57 -17.93
N ASP A 336 -3.05 22.26 -18.18
CA ASP A 336 -3.93 21.28 -17.55
C ASP A 336 -3.30 20.59 -16.31
N ASP A 337 -2.01 20.82 -16.06
CA ASP A 337 -1.27 20.14 -15.00
C ASP A 337 -1.46 20.81 -13.63
N VAL A 338 -1.49 20.01 -12.57
CA VAL A 338 -1.53 20.47 -11.18
C VAL A 338 -0.42 19.78 -10.40
N TYR A 339 0.55 20.56 -9.94
CA TYR A 339 1.67 20.07 -9.15
C TYR A 339 1.49 20.42 -7.68
N LEU A 340 1.41 19.40 -6.83
CA LEU A 340 1.23 19.55 -5.38
C LEU A 340 2.25 18.69 -4.63
N THR A 341 2.68 19.16 -3.47
CA THR A 341 3.55 18.42 -2.55
C THR A 341 2.93 18.35 -1.16
N GLY A 342 2.99 17.18 -0.55
CA GLY A 342 2.46 16.93 0.79
C GLY A 342 3.60 16.73 1.78
N ASP A 343 3.61 17.52 2.85
CA ASP A 343 4.50 17.36 3.99
C ASP A 343 3.68 16.86 5.19
N VAL A 344 3.78 15.56 5.46
CA VAL A 344 2.99 14.88 6.48
C VAL A 344 3.84 13.91 7.29
N ARG A 345 3.45 13.66 8.53
CA ARG A 345 4.05 12.64 9.40
C ARG A 345 3.01 11.58 9.71
N PHE A 346 3.24 10.36 9.25
CA PHE A 346 2.38 9.23 9.60
C PHE A 346 2.58 8.81 11.05
N ALA A 347 1.49 8.49 11.74
CA ALA A 347 1.55 7.91 13.07
C ALA A 347 2.06 6.46 12.97
N ASP A 348 2.98 6.06 13.83
CA ASP A 348 3.45 4.67 13.96
C ASP A 348 3.17 4.12 15.38
N THR A 349 3.27 2.81 15.54
CA THR A 349 3.17 2.14 16.83
C THR A 349 4.51 2.10 17.56
N MET A 350 4.47 2.12 18.89
CA MET A 350 5.63 1.78 19.71
C MET A 350 6.02 0.32 19.48
N ALA A 351 7.31 0.06 19.25
CA ALA A 351 7.79 -1.29 18.98
C ALA A 351 9.15 -1.62 19.62
N ASN A 352 9.89 -0.61 20.07
CA ASN A 352 11.14 -0.77 20.81
C ASN A 352 11.02 0.00 22.13
N LEU A 353 11.53 -0.58 23.22
CA LEU A 353 11.61 0.05 24.53
C LEU A 353 13.06 -0.02 25.02
N GLN A 354 13.65 1.14 25.30
CA GLN A 354 14.89 1.24 26.06
C GLN A 354 14.55 1.91 27.39
N LEU A 355 14.81 1.21 28.49
CA LEU A 355 14.58 1.69 29.85
C LEU A 355 15.92 1.74 30.59
N THR A 356 16.28 2.93 31.08
CA THR A 356 17.43 3.10 31.96
C THR A 356 16.92 3.49 33.35
N ILE A 357 17.21 2.67 34.35
CA ILE A 357 16.90 2.95 35.76
C ILE A 357 18.18 3.47 36.40
N LEU A 358 18.16 4.73 36.84
CA LEU A 358 19.26 5.35 37.56
C LEU A 358 18.96 5.30 39.07
N MET A 359 19.99 5.09 39.88
CA MET A 359 19.91 5.15 41.35
C MET A 359 20.45 6.46 41.87
#